data_AF-A0A6M0B4V4-F1
#
_entry.id   AF-A0A6M0B4V4-F1
#
_cell.length_a   1.000
_cell.length_b   1.000
_cell.length_c   1.000
_cell.angle_alpha   90.00
_cell.angle_beta   90.00
_cell.angle_gamma   90.00
#
_symmetry.space_group_name_H-M   'P 1'
#
loop_
_entity.id
_entity.type
_entity.pdbx_description
1 polymer ?
#
loop_
_entity_poly.entity_id
_entity_poly.type
_entity_poly.pdbx_seq_one_letter_code
_entity_poly.pdbx_strand_id
1 'polypeptide(L)'
;MVTYKTPNVYVEEISTFPPSVAEVSTAIPAFIGYTEKAKRGSEDLTNTPTRISSLLDYETLFGKAQASKFVVTANGDGIASIEPPEFKYLMYYALRMYFDNGGGSCYIVSVGNYNGTKKNNDFRAGLSAL
;
A
#
# COMPACT_ATOMS: atom_id res chain seq x y z
N MET A 1 9.81 -49.29 0.47
CA MET A 1 8.95 -50.43 0.85
C MET A 1 9.28 -50.76 2.30
N VAL A 2 8.33 -50.66 3.21
CA VAL A 2 8.57 -50.94 4.63
C VAL A 2 8.75 -52.44 4.80
N THR A 3 9.86 -52.87 5.41
CA THR A 3 10.13 -54.30 5.62
C THR A 3 9.65 -54.71 7.00
N TYR A 4 8.53 -55.43 7.03
CA TYR A 4 7.94 -55.99 8.24
C TYR A 4 8.76 -57.20 8.72
N LYS A 5 9.27 -57.12 9.96
CA LYS A 5 10.18 -58.13 10.52
C LYS A 5 9.49 -59.19 11.38
N THR A 6 8.20 -59.05 11.69
CA THR A 6 7.46 -60.02 12.49
C THR A 6 6.14 -60.43 11.82
N PRO A 7 5.70 -61.68 11.93
CA PRO A 7 4.39 -62.09 11.42
C PRO A 7 3.30 -61.48 12.32
N ASN A 8 2.60 -60.45 11.83
CA ASN A 8 1.39 -59.89 12.45
C ASN A 8 0.57 -59.09 11.43
N VAL A 9 -0.62 -58.64 11.82
CA VAL A 9 -1.45 -57.71 11.05
C VAL A 9 -0.92 -56.28 11.27
N TYR A 10 -0.65 -55.57 10.18
CA TYR A 10 -0.22 -54.17 10.19
C TYR A 10 -1.25 -53.31 9.49
N VAL A 11 -1.53 -52.13 10.08
CA VAL A 11 -2.36 -51.09 9.46
C VAL A 11 -1.43 -49.94 9.10
N GLU A 12 -1.36 -49.62 7.81
CA GLU A 12 -0.69 -48.41 7.31
C GLU A 12 -1.75 -47.33 7.07
N GLU A 13 -1.73 -46.24 7.84
CA GLU A 13 -2.47 -45.03 7.48
C GLU A 13 -1.66 -44.23 6.46
N ILE A 14 -2.01 -44.38 5.19
CA ILE A 14 -1.48 -43.55 4.11
C ILE A 14 -2.33 -42.27 4.08
N SER A 15 -1.81 -41.17 4.65
CA SER A 15 -2.46 -39.86 4.55
C SER A 15 -2.53 -39.45 3.07
N THR A 16 -3.72 -39.61 2.50
CA THR A 16 -4.05 -39.31 1.10
C THR A 16 -4.67 -37.92 0.94
N PHE A 17 -4.73 -37.13 2.02
CA PHE A 17 -5.21 -35.77 1.93
C PHE A 17 -4.34 -35.03 0.91
N PRO A 18 -4.93 -34.55 -0.21
CA PRO A 18 -4.20 -33.66 -1.09
C PRO A 18 -3.68 -32.49 -0.24
N PRO A 19 -2.49 -31.94 -0.55
CA PRO A 19 -2.03 -30.76 0.14
C PRO A 19 -3.14 -29.71 0.05
N SER A 20 -3.61 -29.23 1.19
CA SER A 20 -4.54 -28.09 1.21
C SER A 20 -3.89 -26.96 0.45
N VAL A 21 -4.49 -26.55 -0.66
CA VAL A 21 -4.01 -25.41 -1.43
C VAL A 21 -4.30 -24.18 -0.59
N ALA A 22 -3.28 -23.66 0.06
CA ALA A 22 -3.37 -22.34 0.69
C ALA A 22 -3.71 -21.32 -0.40
N GLU A 23 -4.72 -20.48 -0.18
CA GLU A 23 -5.04 -19.41 -1.10
C GLU A 23 -3.81 -18.51 -1.29
N VAL A 24 -3.25 -18.52 -2.49
CA VAL A 24 -2.18 -17.62 -2.88
C VAL A 24 -2.85 -16.39 -3.46
N SER A 25 -2.58 -15.21 -2.88
CA SER A 25 -3.14 -13.95 -3.40
C SER A 25 -2.74 -13.77 -4.85
N THR A 26 -3.74 -13.74 -5.75
CA THR A 26 -3.53 -13.78 -7.21
C THR A 26 -3.29 -12.39 -7.83
N ALA A 27 -3.39 -11.32 -7.05
CA ALA A 27 -3.09 -9.96 -7.50
C ALA A 27 -2.72 -9.06 -6.30
N ILE A 28 -1.42 -8.85 -6.08
CA ILE A 28 -0.93 -7.84 -5.13
C ILE A 28 -0.71 -6.55 -5.91
N PRO A 29 -1.54 -5.50 -5.71
CA PRO A 29 -1.40 -4.26 -6.45
C PRO A 29 -0.19 -3.45 -5.99
N ALA A 30 0.32 -2.59 -6.88
CA ALA A 30 1.35 -1.61 -6.57
C ALA A 30 0.82 -0.19 -6.84
N PHE A 31 0.99 0.70 -5.87
CA PHE A 31 0.62 2.11 -5.96
C PHE A 31 1.89 2.97 -6.10
N ILE A 32 1.95 3.76 -7.18
CA ILE A 32 3.08 4.64 -7.47
C ILE A 32 2.61 6.09 -7.36
N GLY A 33 3.30 6.90 -6.55
CA GLY A 33 2.98 8.31 -6.44
C GLY A 33 3.77 9.06 -5.38
N TYR A 34 3.39 10.31 -5.15
CA TYR A 34 4.05 11.18 -4.19
C TYR A 34 3.43 10.99 -2.81
N THR A 35 4.28 11.04 -1.79
CA THR A 35 3.92 10.82 -0.39
C THR A 35 4.35 12.00 0.46
N GLU A 36 4.02 12.01 1.75
CA GLU A 36 4.50 13.08 2.64
C GLU A 36 5.99 12.93 2.91
N LYS A 37 6.39 11.69 3.16
CA LYS A 37 7.75 11.25 3.47
C LYS A 37 7.94 9.84 2.91
N ALA A 38 9.17 9.38 2.79
CA ALA A 38 9.45 7.98 2.44
C ALA A 38 10.62 7.51 3.31
N LYS A 39 10.34 7.17 4.58
CA LYS A 39 11.40 6.81 5.52
C LYS A 39 11.00 5.66 6.44
N ARG A 40 11.96 4.76 6.67
CA ARG A 40 11.90 3.72 7.70
C ARG A 40 13.05 3.94 8.68
N GLY A 41 12.79 4.69 9.75
CA GLY A 41 13.85 5.14 10.66
C GLY A 41 14.87 5.99 9.90
N SER A 42 16.10 5.50 9.76
CA SER A 42 17.18 6.16 9.02
C SER A 42 17.23 5.81 7.53
N GLU A 43 16.48 4.81 7.08
CA GLU A 43 16.45 4.36 5.68
C GLU A 43 15.49 5.22 4.85
N ASP A 44 15.94 5.63 3.66
CA ASP A 44 15.10 6.31 2.66
C ASP A 44 14.41 5.27 1.78
N LEU A 45 13.09 5.38 1.65
CA LEU A 45 12.25 4.47 0.86
C LEU A 45 11.85 5.08 -0.50
N THR A 46 12.44 6.20 -0.88
CA THR A 46 12.18 6.83 -2.18
C THR A 46 12.58 5.87 -3.31
N ASN A 47 11.67 5.68 -4.27
CA ASN A 47 11.78 4.72 -5.38
C ASN A 47 12.05 3.27 -4.95
N THR A 48 11.74 2.90 -3.70
CA THR A 48 11.92 1.53 -3.20
C THR A 48 10.55 0.89 -2.96
N PRO A 49 10.17 -0.16 -3.72
CA PRO A 49 8.89 -0.84 -3.53
C PRO A 49 8.81 -1.43 -2.12
N THR A 50 7.86 -0.91 -1.35
CA THR A 50 7.68 -1.31 0.04
C THR A 50 6.33 -1.97 0.21
N ARG A 51 6.32 -3.22 0.66
CA ARG A 51 5.10 -3.94 0.98
C ARG A 51 4.48 -3.39 2.26
N ILE A 52 3.18 -3.09 2.21
CA ILE A 52 2.37 -2.72 3.36
C ILE A 52 1.17 -3.67 3.49
N SER A 53 0.66 -3.81 4.70
CA SER A 53 -0.51 -4.66 4.97
C SER A 53 -1.74 -3.86 5.40
N SER A 54 -1.54 -2.63 5.87
CA SER A 54 -2.60 -1.75 6.35
C SER A 54 -2.32 -0.28 6.05
N LEU A 55 -3.36 0.56 6.18
CA LEU A 55 -3.21 2.00 6.10
C LEU A 55 -2.33 2.57 7.24
N LEU A 56 -2.30 1.92 8.41
CA LEU A 56 -1.43 2.34 9.52
C LEU A 56 0.06 2.15 9.17
N ASP A 57 0.40 1.06 8.48
CA ASP A 57 1.77 0.83 7.96
C ASP A 57 2.15 1.95 6.98
N TYR A 58 1.19 2.33 6.12
CA TYR A 58 1.38 3.43 5.19
C TYR A 58 1.65 4.75 5.94
N GLU A 59 0.82 5.12 6.91
CA GLU A 59 0.99 6.38 7.66
C GLU A 59 2.35 6.43 8.39
N THR A 60 2.80 5.29 8.92
CA THR A 60 4.07 5.18 9.62
C THR A 60 5.26 5.47 8.70
N LEU A 61 5.28 4.85 7.52
CA LEU A 61 6.40 4.89 6.57
C LEU A 61 6.34 6.09 5.61
N PHE A 62 5.13 6.41 5.13
CA PHE A 62 4.86 7.34 4.04
C PHE A 62 4.13 8.62 4.46
N GLY A 63 3.57 8.65 5.67
CA GLY A 63 2.83 9.79 6.20
C GLY A 63 1.38 9.87 5.72
N LYS A 64 0.78 11.06 5.87
CA LYS A 64 -0.65 11.31 5.64
C LYS A 64 -0.91 12.04 4.32
N ALA A 65 -2.19 12.31 4.04
CA ALA A 65 -2.58 13.18 2.94
C ALA A 65 -1.96 14.58 3.07
N GLN A 66 -1.68 15.19 1.92
CA GLN A 66 -1.31 16.60 1.87
C GLN A 66 -2.47 17.45 2.43
N ALA A 67 -2.17 18.28 3.44
CA ALA A 67 -3.12 19.25 3.96
C ALA A 67 -3.58 20.19 2.84
N SER A 68 -4.90 20.25 2.65
CA SER A 68 -5.52 21.04 1.59
C SER A 68 -5.85 22.44 2.13
N LYS A 69 -5.42 23.48 1.41
CA LYS A 69 -5.71 24.87 1.78
C LYS A 69 -6.97 25.32 1.05
N PHE A 70 -7.91 25.92 1.76
CA PHE A 70 -9.10 26.58 1.22
C PHE A 70 -9.13 28.01 1.73
N VAL A 71 -9.70 28.92 0.94
CA VAL A 71 -9.78 30.34 1.28
C VAL A 71 -11.24 30.69 1.53
N VAL A 72 -11.51 31.31 2.68
CA VAL A 72 -12.84 31.83 3.01
C VAL A 72 -12.75 33.35 3.01
N THR A 73 -13.59 33.99 2.20
CA THR A 73 -13.78 35.44 2.22
C THR A 73 -15.07 35.73 2.98
N ALA A 74 -14.98 36.52 4.04
CA ALA A 74 -16.13 36.98 4.83
C ALA A 74 -16.40 38.46 4.60
N ASN A 75 -17.67 38.85 4.58
CA ASN A 75 -18.12 40.24 4.55
C ASN A 75 -19.03 40.48 5.74
N GLY A 76 -18.68 41.43 6.62
CA GLY A 76 -19.53 41.98 7.69
C GLY A 76 -20.26 40.95 8.55
N ASP A 77 -21.39 40.45 8.04
CA ASP A 77 -22.32 39.54 8.70
C ASP A 77 -22.35 38.10 8.15
N GLY A 78 -21.48 37.73 7.19
CA GLY A 78 -21.49 36.37 6.62
C GLY A 78 -20.31 35.96 5.74
N ILE A 79 -20.36 34.71 5.25
CA ILE A 79 -19.39 34.16 4.28
C ILE A 79 -19.77 34.65 2.89
N ALA A 80 -18.87 35.39 2.23
CA ALA A 80 -19.06 35.91 0.89
C ALA A 80 -18.66 34.89 -0.19
N SER A 81 -17.57 34.15 0.03
CA SER A 81 -17.14 33.08 -0.88
C SER A 81 -16.24 32.06 -0.17
N ILE A 82 -16.22 30.86 -0.72
CA ILE A 82 -15.30 29.79 -0.33
C ILE A 82 -14.62 29.31 -1.61
N GLU A 83 -13.31 29.49 -1.70
CA GLU A 83 -12.51 28.91 -2.77
C GLU A 83 -12.20 27.45 -2.42
N PRO A 84 -12.61 26.47 -3.24
CA PRO A 84 -12.38 25.07 -2.96
C PRO A 84 -10.88 24.73 -3.01
N PRO A 85 -10.42 23.78 -2.18
CA PRO A 85 -9.02 23.37 -2.20
C PRO A 85 -8.65 22.63 -3.49
N GLU A 86 -7.44 22.88 -3.97
CA GLU A 86 -6.85 22.10 -5.06
C GLU A 86 -6.17 20.82 -4.52
N PHE A 87 -6.64 19.65 -4.97
CA PHE A 87 -6.07 18.37 -4.58
C PHE A 87 -4.90 17.96 -5.48
N LYS A 88 -3.67 18.28 -5.06
CA LYS A 88 -2.46 17.97 -5.83
C LYS A 88 -2.02 16.52 -5.72
N TYR A 89 -2.03 15.92 -4.53
CA TYR A 89 -1.58 14.53 -4.35
C TYR A 89 -2.69 13.67 -3.76
N LEU A 90 -3.10 12.66 -4.53
CA LEU A 90 -4.27 11.83 -4.24
C LEU A 90 -3.94 10.43 -3.72
N MET A 91 -2.65 10.07 -3.67
CA MET A 91 -2.21 8.71 -3.36
C MET A 91 -2.74 8.20 -2.01
N TYR A 92 -2.64 9.01 -0.96
CA TYR A 92 -3.19 8.66 0.35
C TYR A 92 -4.70 8.38 0.29
N TYR A 93 -5.47 9.22 -0.41
CA TYR A 93 -6.92 9.05 -0.52
C TYR A 93 -7.29 7.81 -1.32
N ALA A 94 -6.57 7.53 -2.41
CA ALA A 94 -6.76 6.32 -3.20
C ALA A 94 -6.46 5.05 -2.38
N LEU A 95 -5.40 5.08 -1.57
CA LEU A 95 -5.05 3.98 -0.68
C LEU A 95 -6.06 3.78 0.45
N ARG A 96 -6.55 4.88 1.03
CA ARG A 96 -7.64 4.80 2.01
C ARG A 96 -8.88 4.17 1.39
N MET A 97 -9.31 4.63 0.22
CA MET A 97 -10.43 4.03 -0.51
C MET A 97 -10.20 2.54 -0.80
N TYR A 98 -8.98 2.16 -1.21
CA TYR A 98 -8.63 0.77 -1.47
C TYR A 98 -8.80 -0.12 -0.22
N PHE A 99 -8.24 0.29 0.92
CA PHE A 99 -8.39 -0.47 2.17
C PHE A 99 -9.83 -0.46 2.70
N ASP A 100 -10.55 0.67 2.60
CA ASP A 100 -11.96 0.78 2.99
C ASP A 100 -12.88 -0.13 2.15
N ASN A 101 -12.47 -0.51 0.93
CA ASN A 101 -13.17 -1.46 0.05
C ASN A 101 -12.65 -2.91 0.17
N GLY A 102 -11.96 -3.26 1.26
CA GLY A 102 -11.48 -4.63 1.49
C GLY A 102 -10.16 -4.94 0.79
N GLY A 103 -9.39 -3.92 0.42
CA GLY A 103 -8.05 -4.09 -0.13
C GLY A 103 -7.11 -4.84 0.83
N GLY A 104 -6.32 -5.76 0.27
CA GLY A 104 -5.31 -6.53 0.99
C GLY A 104 -3.92 -5.90 0.92
N SER A 105 -2.88 -6.69 1.24
CA SER A 105 -1.50 -6.22 1.12
C SER A 105 -1.19 -5.68 -0.27
N CYS A 106 -0.42 -4.59 -0.33
CA CYS A 106 -0.04 -3.93 -1.57
C CYS A 106 1.39 -3.37 -1.48
N TYR A 107 1.97 -3.02 -2.63
CA TYR A 107 3.25 -2.33 -2.70
C TYR A 107 3.06 -0.84 -2.86
N ILE A 108 3.95 -0.09 -2.24
CA ILE A 108 4.01 1.37 -2.31
C ILE A 108 5.35 1.77 -2.90
N VAL A 109 5.30 2.60 -3.93
CA VAL A 109 6.48 3.25 -4.50
C VAL A 109 6.30 4.75 -4.37
N SER A 110 7.04 5.34 -3.42
CA SER A 110 7.10 6.79 -3.30
C SER A 110 8.07 7.36 -4.32
N VAL A 111 7.59 8.17 -5.25
CA VAL A 111 8.42 8.81 -6.30
C VAL A 111 8.87 10.23 -5.92
N GLY A 112 8.50 10.69 -4.72
CA GLY A 112 8.87 12.02 -4.22
C GLY A 112 7.95 12.48 -3.09
N ASN A 113 8.19 13.70 -2.60
CA ASN A 113 7.42 14.32 -1.53
C ASN A 113 6.48 15.44 -2.03
N TYR A 114 5.61 15.94 -1.16
CA TYR A 114 4.66 17.03 -1.48
C TYR A 114 5.28 18.40 -1.77
N ASN A 115 6.60 18.56 -1.57
CA ASN A 115 7.28 19.83 -1.83
C ASN A 115 7.77 19.95 -3.28
N GLY A 116 7.75 18.88 -4.07
CA GLY A 116 8.24 18.84 -5.45
C GLY A 116 7.12 18.81 -6.49
N THR A 117 7.31 19.47 -7.64
CA THR A 117 6.37 19.37 -8.76
C THR A 117 6.35 17.97 -9.37
N LYS A 118 5.16 17.51 -9.77
CA LYS A 118 5.01 16.23 -10.47
C LYS A 118 5.79 16.21 -11.78
N LYS A 119 6.60 15.17 -12.00
CA LYS A 119 7.36 14.98 -13.25
C LYS A 119 7.09 13.61 -13.83
N ASN A 120 7.01 13.53 -15.16
CA ASN A 120 6.86 12.26 -15.87
C ASN A 120 8.01 11.29 -15.54
N ASN A 121 9.24 11.80 -15.46
CA ASN A 121 10.42 10.98 -15.15
C ASN A 121 10.35 10.32 -13.76
N ASP A 122 9.72 10.94 -12.78
CA ASP A 122 9.59 10.39 -11.43
C ASP A 122 8.70 9.13 -11.46
N PHE A 123 7.58 9.17 -12.21
CA PHE A 123 6.72 8.01 -12.40
C PHE A 123 7.39 6.90 -13.22
N ARG A 124 8.23 7.26 -14.20
CA ARG A 124 9.03 6.27 -14.95
C ARG A 124 10.04 5.57 -14.04
N ALA A 125 10.72 6.31 -13.18
CA ALA A 125 11.65 5.75 -12.19
C ALA A 125 10.93 4.81 -11.21
N GLY A 126 9.75 5.22 -10.72
CA GLY A 126 8.92 4.38 -9.85
C GLY A 126 8.45 3.09 -10.52
N LEU A 127 8.08 3.15 -11.81
CA LEU A 127 7.70 1.96 -12.58
C LEU A 127 8.88 1.02 -12.82
N SER A 128 10.08 1.55 -13.09
CA SER A 128 11.30 0.75 -13.26
C SER A 128 11.81 0.10 -11.97
N ALA A 129 11.32 0.54 -10.81
CA ALA A 129 11.72 -0.02 -9.52
C ALA A 129 10.91 -1.27 -9.13
N LEU A 130 9.75 -1.50 -9.75
CA LEU A 130 8.88 -2.68 -9.56
C LEU A 130 9.37 -3.88 -10.38
#